data_AF-A0A6B1DZT4-F1
#
_entry.id   AF-A0A6B1DZT4-F1
#
_cell.length_a   1.000
_cell.length_b   1.000
_cell.length_c   1.000
_cell.angle_alpha   90.00
_cell.angle_beta   90.00
_cell.angle_gamma   90.00
#
_symmetry.space_group_name_H-M   'P 1'
#
loop_
_entity.id
_entity.type
_entity.pdbx_description
1 polymer ?
#
loop_
_entity_poly.entity_id
_entity_poly.type
_entity_poly.pdbx_seq_one_letter_code
_entity_poly.pdbx_strand_id
1 'polypeptide(L)'
;MDTVPNSLPSSAPSLSSTSRAKRASHRLAPRPTLCVSVPLWQNYFDAIALDSQRECPRLRYDYQIPNMGKKERDMPTRYIYSFGEPINPEDLHRLLQQTDWAQKRDPLDIQYMLDHSQLTLGVWDEERLIAFARVITDDHYRALIDDVVVDGDYRGRGIATQMLEKMLKRLEHIEQVMLDCDLELVPFYARFGFSQKECAAMLRDNRHNLPATTDLE
;
A
#
# COMPACT_ATOMS: atom_id res chain seq x y z
N MET A 1 20.81 -62.35 22.97
CA MET A 1 21.41 -61.21 22.25
C MET A 1 20.90 -59.92 22.91
N ASP A 2 21.24 -59.63 24.17
CA ASP A 2 22.57 -59.48 24.81
C ASP A 2 23.19 -58.12 24.43
N THR A 3 23.64 -57.22 25.30
CA THR A 3 23.54 -56.97 26.76
C THR A 3 24.31 -55.67 27.01
N VAL A 4 23.80 -54.82 27.90
CA VAL A 4 24.55 -53.81 28.68
C VAL A 4 24.94 -54.49 30.04
N PRO A 5 25.84 -54.04 30.95
CA PRO A 5 26.83 -52.93 31.04
C PRO A 5 28.28 -53.36 31.48
N ASN A 6 29.20 -52.40 31.70
CA ASN A 6 30.15 -52.27 32.85
C ASN A 6 31.23 -51.18 32.57
N SER A 7 31.99 -50.58 33.51
CA SER A 7 31.86 -50.34 34.97
C SER A 7 32.97 -49.35 35.46
N LEU A 8 32.80 -48.76 36.66
CA LEU A 8 33.77 -47.95 37.45
C LEU A 8 34.87 -48.84 38.12
N PRO A 9 35.72 -48.40 39.11
CA PRO A 9 36.23 -47.08 39.60
C PRO A 9 37.77 -47.04 39.88
N SER A 10 38.27 -45.97 40.56
CA SER A 10 39.40 -45.87 41.54
C SER A 10 40.30 -44.64 41.25
N SER A 11 40.85 -43.85 42.19
CA SER A 11 41.22 -44.08 43.61
C SER A 11 41.18 -42.79 44.49
N ALA A 12 41.17 -42.95 45.82
CA ALA A 12 41.48 -41.91 46.82
C ALA A 12 42.97 -42.05 47.30
N PRO A 13 43.57 -41.16 48.14
CA PRO A 13 43.13 -40.66 49.46
C PRO A 13 43.20 -39.10 49.53
N SER A 14 43.30 -38.34 50.65
CA SER A 14 43.55 -38.60 52.09
C SER A 14 42.95 -37.48 53.01
N LEU A 15 43.44 -37.33 54.25
CA LEU A 15 43.08 -36.29 55.23
C LEU A 15 44.33 -35.75 55.96
N SER A 16 44.40 -34.44 56.25
CA SER A 16 44.89 -33.93 57.56
C SER A 16 44.58 -32.44 57.82
N SER A 17 44.24 -32.16 59.08
CA SER A 17 43.97 -30.89 59.79
C SER A 17 44.87 -29.66 59.46
N THR A 18 44.40 -28.41 59.51
CA THR A 18 44.24 -27.68 60.80
C THR A 18 43.62 -26.26 60.69
N SER A 19 42.71 -25.97 61.64
CA SER A 19 42.52 -24.67 62.33
C SER A 19 41.86 -23.44 61.66
N ARG A 20 41.14 -22.71 62.54
CA ARG A 20 40.88 -21.26 62.57
C ARG A 20 39.74 -20.69 61.73
N ALA A 21 38.55 -20.73 62.33
CA ALA A 21 37.42 -19.89 61.93
C ALA A 21 37.77 -18.39 61.97
N LYS A 22 37.42 -17.67 60.90
CA LYS A 22 37.12 -16.23 60.92
C LYS A 22 35.69 -16.05 60.41
N ARG A 23 34.79 -15.53 61.24
CA ARG A 23 33.46 -15.07 60.80
C ARG A 23 33.64 -13.90 59.85
N ALA A 24 33.34 -14.10 58.57
CA ALA A 24 32.99 -13.00 57.67
C ALA A 24 31.46 -12.84 57.71
N SER A 25 30.98 -11.64 58.00
CA SER A 25 29.55 -11.34 57.94
C SER A 25 29.10 -11.23 56.49
N HIS A 26 28.50 -12.29 55.96
CA HIS A 26 27.74 -12.19 54.72
C HIS A 26 26.55 -11.26 54.96
N ARG A 27 26.65 -10.02 54.46
CA ARG A 27 25.45 -9.22 54.19
C ARG A 27 24.62 -10.00 53.19
N LEU A 28 23.38 -10.34 53.53
CA LEU A 28 22.43 -10.77 52.52
C LEU A 28 22.31 -9.63 51.50
N ALA A 29 22.55 -9.95 50.23
CA ALA A 29 22.16 -9.06 49.15
C ALA A 29 20.64 -8.86 49.20
N PRO A 30 20.12 -7.64 48.96
CA PRO A 30 18.69 -7.44 48.85
C PRO A 30 18.13 -8.32 47.72
N ARG A 31 16.97 -8.94 47.95
CA ARG A 31 16.26 -9.70 46.93
C ARG A 31 16.03 -8.80 45.71
N PRO A 32 16.24 -9.27 44.46
CA PRO A 32 15.89 -8.48 43.30
C PRO A 32 14.38 -8.24 43.31
N THR A 33 14.00 -6.97 43.47
CA THR A 33 12.64 -6.50 43.20
C THR A 33 12.30 -6.84 41.76
N LEU A 34 11.05 -7.27 41.49
CA LEU A 34 10.58 -7.51 40.14
C LEU A 34 10.81 -6.28 39.28
N CYS A 35 11.75 -6.39 38.33
CA CYS A 35 12.00 -5.37 37.33
C CYS A 35 10.79 -5.36 36.40
N VAL A 36 9.99 -4.29 36.44
CA VAL A 36 8.87 -4.11 35.52
C VAL A 36 9.47 -3.99 34.13
N SER A 37 9.13 -4.93 33.25
CA SER A 37 9.63 -4.98 31.88
C SER A 37 9.26 -3.70 31.14
N VAL A 38 10.28 -2.92 30.74
CA VAL A 38 10.09 -1.80 29.82
C VAL A 38 9.51 -2.36 28.51
N PRO A 39 8.38 -1.83 28.00
CA PRO A 39 7.81 -2.32 26.76
C PRO A 39 8.78 -2.09 25.59
N LEU A 40 8.94 -3.10 24.72
CA LEU A 40 9.78 -3.05 23.52
C LEU A 40 9.40 -1.92 22.52
N TRP A 41 8.25 -1.28 22.72
CA TRP A 41 7.78 -0.12 21.97
C TRP A 41 8.54 1.18 22.31
N GLN A 42 9.16 1.31 23.49
CA GLN A 42 9.86 2.55 23.85
C GLN A 42 11.11 2.78 22.98
N ASN A 43 11.87 1.71 22.73
CA ASN A 43 13.05 1.74 21.84
C ASN A 43 12.68 2.04 20.37
N TYR A 44 11.42 1.86 19.98
CA TYR A 44 10.95 2.12 18.61
C TYR A 44 10.79 3.62 18.36
N PHE A 45 10.35 4.39 19.35
CA PHE A 45 10.27 5.86 19.25
C PHE A 45 11.66 6.51 19.22
N ASP A 46 12.61 6.01 20.01
CA ASP A 46 13.98 6.52 20.02
C ASP A 46 14.72 6.25 18.70
N ALA A 47 14.43 5.12 18.04
CA ALA A 47 14.97 4.80 16.72
C ALA A 47 14.43 5.71 15.61
N ILE A 48 13.13 6.04 15.64
CA ILE A 48 12.51 6.96 14.66
C ILE A 48 13.02 8.40 14.85
N ALA A 49 13.25 8.83 16.09
CA ALA A 49 13.82 10.14 16.39
C ALA A 49 15.25 10.32 15.81
N LEU A 50 16.04 9.25 15.73
CA LEU A 50 17.40 9.28 15.19
C LEU A 50 17.48 9.24 13.66
N ASP A 51 16.49 8.67 12.96
CA ASP A 51 16.46 8.67 11.48
C ASP A 51 15.87 9.97 10.90
N SER A 52 15.06 10.68 11.68
CA SER A 52 14.46 11.99 11.33
C SER A 52 15.45 13.13 11.06
N GLN A 53 16.77 12.90 11.18
CA GLN A 53 17.83 13.86 10.85
C GLN A 53 18.58 13.53 9.55
N ARG A 54 18.17 12.51 8.81
CA ARG A 54 18.61 12.34 7.42
C ARG A 54 17.73 13.18 6.51
N GLU A 55 18.24 14.34 6.12
CA GLU A 55 17.63 15.12 5.05
C GLU A 55 17.62 14.28 3.76
N CYS A 56 16.45 13.75 3.38
CA CYS A 56 16.23 13.30 2.01
C CYS A 56 16.58 14.47 1.07
N PRO A 57 17.46 14.29 0.07
CA PRO A 57 17.82 15.37 -0.83
C PRO A 57 16.56 15.79 -1.59
N ARG A 58 16.03 16.98 -1.27
CA ARG A 58 15.00 17.66 -2.05
C ARG A 58 15.53 17.83 -3.47
N LEU A 59 15.20 16.87 -4.33
CA LEU A 59 15.40 17.00 -5.77
C LEU A 59 14.46 18.10 -6.26
N ARG A 60 14.97 19.34 -6.24
CA ARG A 60 14.43 20.43 -7.04
C ARG A 60 14.61 20.03 -8.50
N TYR A 61 13.60 19.37 -9.05
CA TYR A 61 13.40 19.37 -10.48
C TYR A 61 13.06 20.81 -10.87
N ASP A 62 14.08 21.58 -11.25
CA ASP A 62 13.94 22.89 -11.88
C ASP A 62 13.40 22.70 -13.31
N TYR A 63 12.20 22.14 -13.42
CA TYR A 63 11.47 21.97 -14.65
C TYR A 63 10.90 23.33 -15.03
N GLN A 64 11.62 24.05 -15.90
CA GLN A 64 11.15 25.30 -16.46
C GLN A 64 9.83 25.06 -17.18
N ILE A 65 8.75 25.64 -16.65
CA ILE A 65 7.41 25.56 -17.22
C ILE A 65 7.47 26.10 -18.66
N PRO A 66 7.26 25.27 -19.70
CA PRO A 66 7.00 25.80 -21.03
C PRO A 66 5.70 26.59 -20.91
N ASN A 67 5.73 27.88 -21.26
CA ASN A 67 4.60 28.78 -21.10
C ASN A 67 3.44 28.32 -22.02
N MET A 68 2.64 27.36 -21.54
CA MET A 68 1.43 26.90 -22.21
C MET A 68 0.39 28.02 -22.11
N GLY A 69 0.51 28.97 -23.04
CA GLY A 69 -0.49 30.02 -23.21
C GLY A 69 -1.87 29.38 -23.30
N LYS A 70 -2.80 29.89 -22.49
CA LYS A 70 -4.20 29.44 -22.46
C LYS A 70 -4.82 29.64 -23.84
N LYS A 71 -4.74 28.61 -24.69
CA LYS A 71 -5.72 28.37 -25.74
C LYS A 71 -6.76 27.44 -25.14
N GLU A 72 -7.84 28.03 -24.65
CA GLU A 72 -9.14 27.36 -24.69
C GLU A 72 -9.34 26.90 -26.14
N ARG A 73 -9.21 25.59 -26.34
CA ARG A 73 -9.53 24.94 -27.60
C ARG A 73 -10.90 24.34 -27.40
N ASP A 74 -11.92 25.04 -27.89
CA ASP A 74 -13.18 24.42 -28.27
C ASP A 74 -12.84 23.30 -29.25
N MET A 75 -12.80 22.07 -28.72
CA MET A 75 -12.69 20.84 -29.48
C MET A 75 -14.07 20.19 -29.40
N PRO A 76 -14.64 19.71 -30.52
CA PRO A 76 -15.89 18.97 -30.47
C PRO A 76 -15.72 17.79 -29.51
N THR A 77 -16.70 17.59 -28.63
CA THR A 77 -16.71 16.59 -27.56
C THR A 77 -16.80 15.19 -28.16
N ARG A 78 -15.66 14.69 -28.68
CA ARG A 78 -15.57 13.37 -29.32
C ARG A 78 -15.88 12.23 -28.35
N TYR A 79 -15.56 12.42 -27.07
CA TYR A 79 -15.74 11.39 -26.05
C TYR A 79 -16.78 11.81 -25.02
N ILE A 80 -17.65 10.87 -24.65
CA ILE A 80 -18.66 11.03 -23.60
C ILE A 80 -18.04 10.60 -22.28
N TYR A 81 -18.22 11.39 -21.21
CA TYR A 81 -17.73 11.08 -19.86
C TYR A 81 -18.94 11.00 -18.91
N SER A 82 -19.11 9.89 -18.19
CA SER A 82 -20.23 9.75 -17.25
C SER A 82 -19.86 9.04 -15.95
N PHE A 83 -20.44 9.55 -14.84
CA PHE A 83 -20.26 9.04 -13.49
C PHE A 83 -21.29 7.98 -13.05
N GLY A 84 -22.15 7.53 -13.97
CA GLY A 84 -23.24 6.61 -13.63
C GLY A 84 -23.97 5.99 -14.83
N GLU A 85 -23.44 6.08 -16.05
CA GLU A 85 -23.90 5.17 -17.11
C GLU A 85 -23.49 3.73 -16.74
N PRO A 86 -24.34 2.72 -16.97
CA PRO A 86 -23.98 1.33 -16.76
C PRO A 86 -22.74 0.95 -17.56
N ILE A 87 -21.77 0.33 -16.89
CA ILE A 87 -20.53 -0.14 -17.51
C ILE A 87 -20.66 -1.64 -17.71
N ASN A 88 -20.60 -2.08 -18.97
CA ASN A 88 -20.56 -3.50 -19.31
C ASN A 88 -19.26 -4.12 -18.76
N PRO A 89 -19.33 -5.19 -17.93
CA PRO A 89 -18.14 -5.83 -17.38
C PRO A 89 -17.18 -6.35 -18.44
N GLU A 90 -17.66 -6.79 -19.60
CA GLU A 90 -16.81 -7.30 -20.70
C GLU A 90 -16.00 -6.18 -21.36
N ASP A 91 -16.59 -5.00 -21.54
CA ASP A 91 -15.90 -3.85 -22.08
C ASP A 91 -14.82 -3.33 -21.13
N LEU A 92 -15.09 -3.38 -19.83
CA LEU A 92 -14.11 -3.04 -18.79
C LEU A 92 -13.04 -4.13 -18.64
N HIS A 93 -13.39 -5.41 -18.72
CA HIS A 93 -12.46 -6.53 -18.75
C HIS A 93 -11.45 -6.39 -19.89
N ARG A 94 -11.93 -6.18 -21.13
CA ARG A 94 -11.08 -5.89 -22.32
C ARG A 94 -10.15 -4.69 -22.12
N LEU A 95 -10.56 -3.70 -21.33
CA LEU A 95 -9.76 -2.52 -21.02
C LEU A 95 -8.70 -2.81 -19.93
N LEU A 96 -9.08 -3.53 -18.87
CA LEU A 96 -8.20 -3.93 -17.76
C LEU A 96 -7.18 -5.00 -18.16
N GLN A 97 -7.45 -5.82 -19.19
CA GLN A 97 -6.47 -6.72 -19.81
C GLN A 97 -5.23 -6.00 -20.37
N GLN A 98 -5.28 -4.68 -20.55
CA GLN A 98 -4.16 -3.85 -21.00
C GLN A 98 -3.29 -3.33 -19.83
N THR A 99 -3.48 -3.84 -18.60
CA THR A 99 -2.79 -3.39 -17.39
C THR A 99 -2.17 -4.54 -16.60
N ASP A 100 -0.97 -4.34 -16.06
CA ASP A 100 -0.27 -5.42 -15.35
C ASP A 100 -0.96 -5.82 -14.04
N TRP A 101 -1.70 -4.90 -13.40
CA TRP A 101 -2.34 -5.09 -12.10
C TRP A 101 -3.74 -5.73 -12.16
N ALA A 102 -4.48 -5.56 -13.25
CA ALA A 102 -5.88 -5.99 -13.35
C ALA A 102 -6.18 -7.03 -14.45
N GLN A 103 -5.23 -7.35 -15.32
CA GLN A 103 -5.37 -8.31 -16.44
C GLN A 103 -5.89 -9.73 -16.10
N LYS A 104 -5.97 -10.11 -14.81
CA LYS A 104 -6.45 -11.43 -14.36
C LYS A 104 -7.83 -11.40 -13.68
N ARG A 105 -8.51 -10.25 -13.66
CA ARG A 105 -9.87 -10.15 -13.09
C ARG A 105 -10.88 -10.73 -14.08
N ASP A 106 -11.81 -11.53 -13.59
CA ASP A 106 -12.89 -12.13 -14.37
C ASP A 106 -14.05 -11.11 -14.58
N PRO A 107 -14.81 -11.16 -15.69
CA PRO A 107 -16.01 -10.32 -15.88
C PRO A 107 -17.03 -10.39 -14.73
N LEU A 108 -17.21 -11.55 -14.07
CA LEU A 108 -18.10 -11.69 -12.92
C LEU A 108 -17.58 -10.94 -11.69
N ASP A 109 -16.29 -11.05 -11.39
CA ASP A 109 -15.62 -10.27 -10.34
C ASP A 109 -15.66 -8.76 -10.63
N ILE A 110 -15.57 -8.39 -11.91
CA ILE A 110 -15.67 -7.00 -12.37
C ILE A 110 -17.09 -6.47 -12.19
N GLN A 111 -18.13 -7.25 -12.51
CA GLN A 111 -19.53 -6.87 -12.20
C GLN A 111 -19.70 -6.66 -10.69
N TYR A 112 -19.23 -7.61 -9.87
CA TYR A 112 -19.30 -7.49 -8.42
C TYR A 112 -18.56 -6.25 -7.89
N MET A 113 -17.38 -5.94 -8.45
CA MET A 113 -16.62 -4.72 -8.13
C MET A 113 -17.38 -3.44 -8.54
N LEU A 114 -18.04 -3.43 -9.70
CA LEU A 114 -18.84 -2.29 -10.17
C LEU A 114 -20.04 -2.05 -9.25
N ASP A 115 -20.78 -3.09 -8.88
CA ASP A 115 -21.95 -3.04 -8.00
C ASP A 115 -21.63 -2.49 -6.59
N HIS A 116 -20.38 -2.62 -6.15
CA HIS A 116 -19.91 -2.20 -4.83
C HIS A 116 -18.98 -0.96 -4.86
N SER A 117 -18.78 -0.32 -6.01
CA SER A 117 -17.97 0.90 -6.13
C SER A 117 -18.83 2.16 -5.97
N GLN A 118 -18.50 3.06 -5.03
CA GLN A 118 -19.31 4.24 -4.72
C GLN A 118 -19.38 5.25 -5.88
N LEU A 119 -18.30 5.36 -6.67
CA LEU A 119 -18.20 6.27 -7.80
C LEU A 119 -17.33 5.65 -8.89
N THR A 120 -17.88 5.50 -10.09
CA THR A 120 -17.17 5.05 -11.29
C THR A 120 -17.25 6.14 -12.35
N LEU A 121 -16.22 6.29 -13.18
CA LEU A 121 -16.18 7.20 -14.32
C LEU A 121 -15.79 6.42 -15.56
N GLY A 122 -16.76 6.20 -16.46
CA GLY A 122 -16.50 5.69 -17.79
C GLY A 122 -16.28 6.81 -18.80
N VAL A 123 -15.55 6.50 -19.88
CA VAL A 123 -15.39 7.35 -21.06
C VAL A 123 -15.61 6.53 -22.32
N TRP A 124 -16.43 7.03 -23.24
CA TRP A 124 -16.83 6.34 -24.47
C TRP A 124 -16.48 7.13 -25.74
N ASP A 125 -16.02 6.43 -26.80
CA ASP A 125 -16.02 6.90 -28.21
C ASP A 125 -17.15 6.14 -28.89
N GLU A 126 -18.24 6.84 -29.24
CA GLU A 126 -19.52 6.23 -29.62
C GLU A 126 -20.01 5.23 -28.54
N GLU A 127 -20.14 3.95 -28.87
CA GLU A 127 -20.58 2.88 -27.94
C GLU A 127 -19.41 2.20 -27.21
N ARG A 128 -18.15 2.39 -27.64
CA ARG A 128 -16.98 1.69 -27.08
C ARG A 128 -16.47 2.40 -25.83
N LEU A 129 -16.40 1.69 -24.71
CA LEU A 129 -15.66 2.14 -23.51
C LEU A 129 -14.16 2.23 -23.83
N ILE A 130 -13.58 3.44 -23.75
CA ILE A 130 -12.18 3.73 -24.06
C ILE A 130 -11.34 4.16 -22.85
N ALA A 131 -11.98 4.51 -21.73
CA ALA A 131 -11.29 4.74 -20.46
C ALA A 131 -12.21 4.48 -19.27
N PHE A 132 -11.61 4.17 -18.13
CA PHE A 132 -12.29 3.91 -16.86
C PHE A 132 -11.45 4.40 -15.69
N ALA A 133 -12.11 4.84 -14.63
CA ALA A 133 -11.53 5.01 -13.31
C ALA A 133 -12.63 4.84 -12.25
N ARG A 134 -12.26 4.53 -11.00
CA ARG A 134 -13.20 4.49 -9.87
C ARG A 134 -12.64 5.19 -8.64
N VAL A 135 -13.52 5.42 -7.67
CA VAL A 135 -13.17 5.97 -6.36
C VAL A 135 -13.78 5.12 -5.27
N ILE A 136 -12.94 4.68 -4.33
CA ILE A 136 -13.38 4.12 -3.05
C ILE A 136 -13.38 5.26 -2.03
N THR A 137 -14.50 5.53 -1.38
CA THR A 137 -14.61 6.70 -0.49
C THR A 137 -15.60 6.52 0.65
N ASP A 138 -15.38 7.26 1.75
CA ASP A 138 -16.33 7.48 2.84
C ASP A 138 -17.22 8.73 2.64
N ASP A 139 -17.08 9.41 1.48
CA ASP A 139 -17.73 10.67 1.09
C ASP A 139 -17.50 11.85 2.04
N HIS A 140 -16.45 11.81 2.89
CA HIS A 140 -16.16 12.88 3.83
C HIS A 140 -14.66 13.14 4.07
N TYR A 141 -13.93 12.15 4.59
CA TYR A 141 -12.53 12.30 4.98
C TYR A 141 -11.56 11.70 3.95
N ARG A 142 -11.96 10.62 3.26
CA ARG A 142 -11.04 9.79 2.49
C ARG A 142 -11.63 9.39 1.15
N ALA A 143 -10.83 9.58 0.10
CA ALA A 143 -11.07 9.01 -1.22
C ALA A 143 -9.78 8.38 -1.74
N LEU A 144 -9.89 7.19 -2.35
CA LEU A 144 -8.83 6.53 -3.10
C LEU A 144 -9.28 6.45 -4.55
N ILE A 145 -8.59 7.16 -5.44
CA ILE A 145 -8.73 7.02 -6.90
C ILE A 145 -7.98 5.74 -7.30
N ASP A 146 -8.68 4.85 -8.00
CA ASP A 146 -8.19 3.51 -8.33
C ASP A 146 -8.61 3.09 -9.76
N ASP A 147 -7.94 2.09 -10.31
CA ASP A 147 -8.15 1.51 -11.64
C ASP A 147 -8.23 2.56 -12.78
N VAL A 148 -7.40 3.60 -12.73
CA VAL A 148 -7.31 4.62 -13.78
C VAL A 148 -6.65 4.02 -15.03
N VAL A 149 -7.45 3.76 -16.07
CA VAL A 149 -7.01 3.14 -17.31
C VAL A 149 -7.56 3.87 -18.54
N VAL A 150 -6.70 4.04 -19.55
CA VAL A 150 -7.07 4.50 -20.89
C VAL A 150 -6.57 3.47 -21.90
N ASP A 151 -7.45 3.12 -22.84
CA ASP A 151 -7.19 2.18 -23.93
C ASP A 151 -5.95 2.62 -24.73
N GLY A 152 -5.06 1.67 -25.06
CA GLY A 152 -3.76 1.91 -25.68
C GLY A 152 -3.82 2.84 -26.90
N ASP A 153 -4.81 2.62 -27.78
CA ASP A 153 -5.01 3.41 -29.00
C ASP A 153 -5.39 4.88 -28.72
N TYR A 154 -5.94 5.14 -27.52
CA TYR A 154 -6.49 6.42 -27.08
C TYR A 154 -5.55 7.21 -26.15
N ARG A 155 -4.41 6.62 -25.75
CA ARG A 155 -3.39 7.30 -24.94
C ARG A 155 -2.79 8.51 -25.68
N GLY A 156 -2.23 9.46 -24.93
CA GLY A 156 -1.69 10.72 -25.45
C GLY A 156 -2.74 11.76 -25.89
N ARG A 157 -4.04 11.43 -25.91
CA ARG A 157 -5.13 12.32 -26.35
C ARG A 157 -5.73 13.21 -25.23
N GLY A 158 -5.14 13.20 -24.03
CA GLY A 158 -5.60 14.02 -22.89
C GLY A 158 -6.84 13.50 -22.15
N ILE A 159 -7.28 12.26 -22.40
CA ILE A 159 -8.46 11.67 -21.76
C ILE A 159 -8.28 11.55 -20.24
N ALA A 160 -7.18 10.93 -19.79
CA ALA A 160 -6.87 10.80 -18.36
C ALA A 160 -6.83 12.16 -17.63
N THR A 161 -6.38 13.23 -18.30
CA THR A 161 -6.41 14.59 -17.75
C THR A 161 -7.83 15.06 -17.49
N GLN A 162 -8.72 14.94 -18.49
CA GLN A 162 -10.14 15.32 -18.33
C GLN A 162 -10.89 14.43 -17.33
N MET A 163 -10.50 13.15 -17.22
CA MET A 163 -11.04 12.26 -16.18
C MET A 163 -10.68 12.78 -14.79
N LEU A 164 -9.39 13.03 -14.51
CA LEU A 164 -8.95 13.52 -13.21
C LEU A 164 -9.53 14.90 -12.88
N GLU A 165 -9.62 15.82 -13.84
CA GLU A 165 -10.29 17.12 -13.65
C GLU A 165 -11.74 16.95 -13.20
N LYS A 166 -12.49 16.03 -13.82
CA LYS A 166 -13.89 15.72 -13.46
C LYS A 166 -13.98 15.03 -12.10
N MET A 167 -13.11 14.06 -11.82
CA MET A 167 -13.10 13.31 -10.56
C MET A 167 -12.73 14.21 -9.38
N LEU A 168 -11.66 14.99 -9.48
CA LEU A 168 -11.21 15.87 -8.40
C LEU A 168 -12.22 16.98 -8.11
N LYS A 169 -12.92 17.50 -9.13
CA LYS A 169 -14.06 18.40 -8.92
C LYS A 169 -15.21 17.72 -8.15
N ARG A 170 -15.45 16.42 -8.38
CA ARG A 170 -16.49 15.66 -7.65
C ARG A 170 -16.08 15.33 -6.21
N LEU A 171 -14.78 15.39 -5.90
CA LEU A 171 -14.17 15.12 -4.60
C LEU A 171 -13.69 16.40 -3.89
N GLU A 172 -14.10 17.59 -4.33
CA GLU A 172 -13.60 18.87 -3.82
C GLU A 172 -13.91 19.12 -2.33
N HIS A 173 -14.88 18.40 -1.78
CA HIS A 173 -15.27 18.40 -0.36
C HIS A 173 -14.52 17.39 0.51
N ILE A 174 -13.73 16.48 -0.07
CA ILE A 174 -13.05 15.40 0.64
C ILE A 174 -11.72 15.90 1.23
N GLU A 175 -11.48 15.65 2.52
CA GLU A 175 -10.27 16.10 3.22
C GLU A 175 -8.97 15.57 2.57
N GLN A 176 -8.92 14.28 2.23
CA GLN A 176 -7.74 13.69 1.58
C GLN A 176 -8.12 12.71 0.46
N VAL A 177 -7.72 13.07 -0.77
CA VAL A 177 -7.72 12.20 -1.94
C VAL A 177 -6.34 11.53 -2.07
N MET A 178 -6.33 10.23 -2.34
CA MET A 178 -5.14 9.37 -2.46
C MET A 178 -5.19 8.60 -3.79
N LEU A 179 -4.02 8.16 -4.25
CA LEU A 179 -3.84 7.19 -5.32
C LEU A 179 -2.46 6.57 -5.19
N ASP A 180 -2.32 5.33 -5.65
CA ASP A 180 -1.03 4.68 -5.87
C ASP A 180 -0.72 4.70 -7.38
N CYS A 181 0.55 4.87 -7.75
CA CYS A 181 0.99 4.87 -9.14
C CYS A 181 2.46 4.51 -9.29
N ASP A 182 2.84 4.06 -10.48
CA ASP A 182 4.25 3.87 -10.84
C ASP A 182 5.03 5.20 -10.78
N LEU A 183 6.32 5.12 -10.42
CA LEU A 183 7.16 6.30 -10.23
C LEU A 183 7.25 7.20 -11.47
N GLU A 184 7.10 6.63 -12.67
CA GLU A 184 7.08 7.38 -13.93
C GLU A 184 5.81 8.22 -14.14
N LEU A 185 4.70 7.89 -13.45
CA LEU A 185 3.43 8.62 -13.51
C LEU A 185 3.33 9.75 -12.48
N VAL A 186 4.25 9.82 -11.50
CA VAL A 186 4.30 10.92 -10.52
C VAL A 186 4.24 12.31 -11.17
N PRO A 187 5.02 12.64 -12.23
CA PRO A 187 4.96 13.97 -12.84
C PRO A 187 3.63 14.27 -13.53
N PHE A 188 2.88 13.23 -13.93
CA PHE A 188 1.52 13.39 -14.46
C PHE A 188 0.54 13.75 -13.33
N TYR A 189 0.51 12.98 -12.24
CA TYR A 189 -0.39 13.23 -11.11
C TYR A 189 -0.07 14.52 -10.35
N ALA A 190 1.21 14.90 -10.25
CA ALA A 190 1.64 16.14 -9.59
C ALA A 190 1.01 17.41 -10.18
N ARG A 191 0.64 17.39 -11.46
CA ARG A 191 -0.05 18.50 -12.14
C ARG A 191 -1.46 18.78 -11.62
N PHE A 192 -2.05 17.83 -10.90
CA PHE A 192 -3.38 17.94 -10.28
C PHE A 192 -3.30 18.22 -8.76
N GLY A 193 -2.11 18.57 -8.24
CA GLY A 193 -1.91 18.89 -6.83
C GLY A 193 -1.55 17.69 -5.94
N PHE A 194 -1.44 16.47 -6.49
CA PHE A 194 -0.90 15.34 -5.75
C PHE A 194 0.58 15.56 -5.40
N SER A 195 0.98 15.10 -4.21
CA SER A 195 2.39 15.07 -3.79
C SER A 195 2.72 13.68 -3.27
N GLN A 196 3.95 13.21 -3.54
CA GLN A 196 4.43 11.97 -2.94
C GLN A 196 4.50 12.14 -1.41
N LYS A 197 4.07 11.11 -0.69
CA LYS A 197 4.17 11.05 0.77
C LYS A 197 5.16 9.95 1.14
N GLU A 198 6.13 10.28 1.99
CA GLU A 198 7.01 9.29 2.59
C GLU A 198 6.19 8.47 3.62
N CYS A 199 5.75 7.28 3.21
CA CYS A 199 5.05 6.33 4.06
C CYS A 199 5.29 4.89 3.60
N ALA A 200 5.23 3.93 4.52
CA ALA A 200 5.32 2.52 4.21
C ALA A 200 3.99 2.01 3.63
N ALA A 201 3.96 1.69 2.33
CA ALA A 201 2.89 0.90 1.74
C ALA A 201 3.03 -0.57 2.18
N MET A 202 1.95 -1.15 2.72
CA MET A 202 1.95 -2.51 3.28
C MET A 202 0.85 -3.34 2.63
N LEU A 203 1.24 -4.25 1.72
CA LEU A 203 0.32 -5.17 1.05
C LEU A 203 0.22 -6.49 1.82
N ARG A 204 -1.00 -6.98 2.03
CA ARG A 204 -1.28 -8.36 2.44
C ARG A 204 -1.99 -9.09 1.31
N ASP A 205 -1.33 -10.08 0.71
CA ASP A 205 -1.93 -10.93 -0.30
C ASP A 205 -2.91 -11.93 0.35
N ASN A 206 -4.20 -11.74 0.08
CA ASN A 206 -5.28 -12.63 0.52
C ASN A 206 -5.89 -13.43 -0.66
N ARG A 207 -5.31 -13.40 -1.87
CA ARG A 207 -5.91 -14.02 -3.07
C ARG A 207 -6.14 -15.52 -2.93
N HIS A 208 -5.36 -16.19 -2.08
CA HIS A 208 -5.52 -17.60 -1.73
C HIS A 208 -6.79 -17.92 -0.91
N ASN A 209 -7.53 -16.92 -0.42
CA ASN A 209 -8.79 -17.09 0.30
C ASN A 209 -10.03 -16.88 -0.57
N LEU A 210 -9.86 -16.45 -1.82
CA LEU A 210 -10.98 -16.28 -2.74
C LEU A 210 -11.50 -17.67 -3.17
N PRO A 211 -12.82 -17.85 -3.33
CA PRO A 211 -13.37 -19.08 -3.89
C PRO A 211 -12.81 -19.31 -5.29
N ALA A 212 -12.74 -20.57 -5.73
CA ALA A 212 -12.50 -20.84 -7.13
C ALA A 212 -13.69 -20.31 -7.95
N THR A 213 -13.43 -19.73 -9.12
CA THR A 213 -14.46 -19.14 -10.00
C THR A 213 -15.47 -20.15 -10.58
N THR A 214 -15.35 -21.44 -10.20
CA THR A 214 -16.28 -22.53 -10.54
C THR A 214 -17.45 -22.69 -9.58
N ASP A 215 -17.46 -22.01 -8.43
CA ASP A 215 -18.33 -22.37 -7.30
C ASP A 215 -19.49 -21.37 -7.07
N LEU A 216 -19.88 -20.60 -8.10
CA LEU A 216 -20.95 -19.58 -8.08
C LEU A 216 -22.06 -19.84 -9.13
N GLU A 217 -22.50 -21.09 -9.27
CA GLU A 217 -23.74 -21.49 -9.98
C GLU A 217 -24.95 -21.60 -9.02
#